data_AF-A0A7J7S089-F1
#
_entry.id   AF-A0A7J7S089-F1
#
_cell.length_a   1.000
_cell.length_b   1.000
_cell.length_c   1.000
_cell.angle_alpha   90.00
_cell.angle_beta   90.00
_cell.angle_gamma   90.00
#
_symmetry.space_group_name_H-M   'P 1'
#
loop_
_entity.id
_entity.type
_entity.pdbx_description
1 polymer ?
#
loop_
_entity_poly.entity_id
_entity_poly.type
_entity_poly.pdbx_seq_one_letter_code
_entity_poly.pdbx_strand_id
1 'polypeptide(L)'
;MGDYLLRGYRMLGDTCADCGTILLQNKQRQTYCVACQELDSDVDKDNPALNAQAALSQAREHQLASAPDPPSGTRPAPQPPVPRPEHCEGAAAGLQAAQGPAPPAGPPNADVMASTREALLQKLAWASAELGSSTSLEASIQLCGLIRACAEALQSLQQLQH
;
A
#
# COMPACT_ATOMS: atom_id res chain seq x y z
N MET A 1 -5.34 23.39 13.11
CA MET A 1 -6.44 24.35 12.83
C MET A 1 -6.22 25.73 13.44
N GLY A 2 -6.04 25.88 14.77
CA GLY A 2 -5.90 27.18 15.45
C GLY A 2 -4.77 28.08 14.89
N ASP A 3 -3.62 27.49 14.59
CA ASP A 3 -2.45 28.21 14.03
C ASP A 3 -2.73 28.92 12.72
N TYR A 4 -3.61 28.38 11.88
CA TYR A 4 -4.01 29.02 10.62
C TYR A 4 -4.83 30.29 10.90
N LEU A 5 -5.73 30.27 11.88
CA LEU A 5 -6.48 31.45 12.30
C LEU A 5 -5.54 32.54 12.86
N LEU A 6 -4.56 32.14 13.69
CA LEU A 6 -3.53 33.06 14.20
C LEU A 6 -2.64 33.65 13.09
N ARG A 7 -2.36 32.89 12.03
CA ARG A 7 -1.70 33.38 10.81
C ARG A 7 -2.58 34.30 9.95
N GLY A 8 -3.86 34.46 10.30
CA GLY A 8 -4.83 35.32 9.62
C GLY A 8 -5.58 34.64 8.46
N TYR A 9 -5.75 33.31 8.51
CA TYR A 9 -6.70 32.59 7.67
C TYR A 9 -8.11 32.75 8.23
N ARG A 10 -9.11 32.76 7.36
CA ARG A 10 -10.53 32.88 7.70
C ARG A 10 -11.22 31.53 7.61
N MET A 11 -11.98 31.13 8.61
CA MET A 11 -12.88 29.97 8.53
C MET A 11 -14.08 30.28 7.62
N LEU A 12 -14.39 29.37 6.71
CA LEU A 12 -15.57 29.43 5.84
C LEU A 12 -16.73 28.63 6.45
N GLY A 13 -17.94 28.82 5.91
CA GLY A 13 -19.11 28.00 6.25
C GLY A 13 -19.19 26.70 5.45
N ASP A 14 -18.24 26.46 4.56
CA ASP A 14 -18.21 25.36 3.61
C ASP A 14 -17.26 24.24 4.08
N THR A 15 -17.54 23.00 3.69
CA THR A 15 -16.72 21.82 3.99
C THR A 15 -16.07 21.27 2.73
N CYS A 16 -14.87 20.71 2.88
CA CYS A 16 -14.16 19.98 1.81
C CYS A 16 -15.02 18.80 1.31
N ALA A 17 -15.09 18.63 -0.01
CA ALA A 17 -15.87 17.55 -0.63
C ALA A 17 -15.30 16.16 -0.33
N ASP A 18 -13.97 16.08 -0.23
CA ASP A 18 -13.20 14.83 -0.14
C ASP A 18 -13.20 14.28 1.30
N CYS A 19 -12.92 15.15 2.29
CA CYS A 19 -12.77 14.74 3.70
C CYS A 19 -13.79 15.37 4.67
N GLY A 20 -14.70 16.23 4.22
CA GLY A 20 -15.71 16.88 5.08
C GLY A 20 -15.17 17.94 6.05
N THR A 21 -13.84 18.18 6.09
CA THR A 21 -13.25 19.17 7.00
C THR A 21 -13.63 20.61 6.60
N ILE A 22 -13.93 21.45 7.58
CA ILE A 22 -14.27 22.88 7.37
C ILE A 22 -13.14 23.59 6.62
N LEU A 23 -13.50 24.31 5.56
CA LEU A 23 -12.55 25.00 4.70
C LEU A 23 -12.05 26.31 5.33
N LEU A 24 -10.77 26.61 5.09
CA LEU A 24 -10.14 27.87 5.43
C LEU A 24 -9.93 28.69 4.15
N GLN A 25 -9.86 30.00 4.28
CA GLN A 25 -9.47 30.92 3.21
C GLN A 25 -8.22 31.68 3.63
N ASN A 26 -7.19 31.67 2.77
CA ASN A 26 -5.95 32.41 3.02
C ASN A 26 -6.10 33.91 2.70
N LYS A 27 -5.07 34.71 3.00
CA LYS A 27 -5.06 36.16 2.74
C LYS A 27 -5.19 36.55 1.26
N GLN A 28 -4.93 35.60 0.35
CA GLN A 28 -5.04 35.76 -1.12
C GLN A 28 -6.42 35.29 -1.64
N ARG A 29 -7.36 34.99 -0.74
CA ARG A 29 -8.72 34.46 -1.00
C ARG A 29 -8.78 33.04 -1.57
N GLN A 30 -7.66 32.32 -1.61
CA GLN A 30 -7.64 30.91 -1.99
C GLN A 30 -8.25 30.05 -0.87
N THR A 31 -9.13 29.12 -1.25
CA THR A 31 -9.72 28.11 -0.37
C THR A 31 -8.71 27.00 -0.10
N TYR A 32 -8.66 26.51 1.14
CA TYR A 32 -7.63 25.62 1.65
C TYR A 32 -8.24 24.60 2.63
N CYS A 33 -8.00 23.30 2.38
CA CYS A 33 -8.36 22.24 3.32
C CYS A 33 -7.11 21.81 4.08
N VAL A 34 -7.11 22.00 5.41
CA VAL A 34 -5.97 21.60 6.25
C VAL A 34 -5.73 20.08 6.21
N ALA A 35 -6.79 19.28 6.20
CA ALA A 35 -6.69 17.84 6.34
C ALA A 35 -6.08 17.19 5.09
N CYS A 36 -6.54 17.57 3.89
CA CYS A 36 -5.95 17.09 2.64
C CYS A 36 -4.52 17.62 2.46
N GLN A 37 -4.33 18.93 2.60
CA GLN A 37 -3.06 19.54 2.19
C GLN A 37 -1.89 19.27 3.15
N GLU A 38 -2.14 19.00 4.44
CA GLU A 38 -1.08 18.54 5.35
C GLU A 38 -0.65 17.10 4.99
N LEU A 39 -1.59 16.23 4.59
CA LEU A 39 -1.31 14.84 4.17
C LEU A 39 -0.56 14.76 2.83
N ASP A 40 -0.95 15.56 1.83
CA ASP A 40 -0.27 15.57 0.51
C ASP A 40 1.20 16.04 0.62
N SER A 41 1.48 16.97 1.54
CA SER A 41 2.79 17.65 1.64
C SER A 41 3.95 16.78 2.15
N ASP A 42 3.68 15.58 2.66
CA ASP A 42 4.72 14.60 3.00
C ASP A 42 5.02 13.63 1.87
N VAL A 43 4.16 13.48 0.86
CA VAL A 43 4.35 12.54 -0.25
C VAL A 43 5.27 13.11 -1.34
N ASP A 44 5.25 14.43 -1.56
CA ASP A 44 6.05 15.09 -2.61
C ASP A 44 7.58 14.97 -2.45
N LYS A 45 8.07 14.69 -1.23
CA LYS A 45 9.51 14.71 -0.91
C LYS A 45 10.27 13.49 -1.43
N ASP A 46 9.58 12.35 -1.53
CA ASP A 46 10.16 11.05 -1.86
C ASP A 46 9.84 10.57 -3.29
N ASN A 47 9.31 11.44 -4.15
CA ASN A 47 9.02 11.10 -5.54
C ASN A 47 10.30 11.04 -6.41
N PRO A 48 10.75 9.86 -6.86
CA PRO A 48 12.00 9.70 -7.62
C PRO A 48 11.94 10.32 -9.03
N ALA A 49 10.74 10.58 -9.56
CA ALA A 49 10.57 11.22 -10.87
C ALA A 49 10.80 12.75 -10.82
N LEU A 50 10.71 13.36 -9.63
CA LEU A 50 10.83 14.81 -9.42
C LEU A 50 12.10 15.20 -8.64
N ASN A 51 12.72 14.25 -7.94
CA ASN A 51 13.91 14.49 -7.10
C ASN A 51 15.05 13.52 -7.46
N ALA A 52 16.10 14.05 -8.09
CA ALA A 52 17.29 13.27 -8.48
C ALA A 52 18.01 12.61 -7.30
N GLN A 53 17.94 13.20 -6.10
CA GLN A 53 18.53 12.62 -4.90
C GLN A 53 17.77 11.36 -4.43
N ALA A 54 16.45 11.35 -4.56
CA ALA A 54 15.62 10.18 -4.25
C ALA A 54 15.86 9.04 -5.26
N ALA A 55 16.00 9.37 -6.55
CA ALA A 55 16.37 8.40 -7.58
C ALA A 55 17.72 7.71 -7.31
N LEU A 56 18.73 8.46 -6.85
CA LEU A 56 20.03 7.89 -6.47
C LEU A 56 19.95 6.99 -5.23
N SER A 57 19.14 7.33 -4.23
CA SER A 57 18.89 6.47 -3.06
C SER A 57 18.27 5.14 -3.48
N GLN A 58 17.16 5.18 -4.23
CA GLN A 58 16.48 3.97 -4.70
C GLN A 58 17.38 3.10 -5.58
N ALA A 59 18.20 3.70 -6.45
CA ALA A 59 19.16 2.95 -7.26
C ALA A 59 20.25 2.28 -6.41
N ARG A 60 20.67 2.90 -5.30
CA ARG A 60 21.64 2.34 -4.35
C ARG A 60 21.05 1.20 -3.52
N GLU A 61 19.80 1.35 -3.07
CA GLU A 61 19.07 0.33 -2.32
C GLU A 61 18.84 -0.92 -3.17
N HIS A 62 18.46 -0.78 -4.44
CA HIS A 62 18.37 -1.90 -5.37
C HIS A 62 19.73 -2.61 -5.59
N GLN A 63 20.84 -1.87 -5.65
CA GLN A 63 22.19 -2.47 -5.77
C GLN A 63 22.58 -3.26 -4.51
N LEU A 64 22.23 -2.76 -3.32
CA LEU A 64 22.45 -3.45 -2.04
C LEU A 64 21.56 -4.70 -1.90
N ALA A 65 20.30 -4.62 -2.31
CA ALA A 65 19.37 -5.76 -2.30
C ALA A 65 19.70 -6.83 -3.36
N SER A 66 20.41 -6.46 -4.43
CA SER A 66 20.79 -7.36 -5.54
C SER A 66 22.21 -7.92 -5.44
N ALA A 67 22.93 -7.68 -4.35
CA ALA A 67 24.30 -8.16 -4.17
C ALA A 67 24.31 -9.66 -3.75
N PRO A 68 24.85 -10.59 -4.58
CA PRO A 68 25.10 -11.95 -4.14
C PRO A 68 26.29 -12.01 -3.17
N ASP A 69 26.21 -12.92 -2.19
CA ASP A 69 27.21 -13.13 -1.14
C ASP A 69 28.61 -13.48 -1.72
N PRO A 70 29.71 -12.87 -1.22
CA PRO A 70 31.03 -13.02 -1.83
C PRO A 70 31.75 -14.34 -1.45
N PRO A 71 32.40 -15.03 -2.41
CA PRO A 71 33.05 -16.31 -2.14
C PRO A 71 34.34 -16.16 -1.32
N SER A 72 34.27 -16.47 -0.03
CA SER A 72 35.42 -16.41 0.89
C SER A 72 36.27 -17.69 0.91
N GLY A 73 37.45 -17.62 0.29
CA GLY A 73 38.75 -18.09 0.83
C GLY A 73 38.94 -19.54 1.34
N THR A 74 39.67 -20.34 0.55
CA THR A 74 40.85 -21.15 0.96
C THR A 74 40.75 -22.19 2.10
N ARG A 75 40.89 -23.49 1.74
CA ARG A 75 41.10 -24.66 2.64
C ARG A 75 42.56 -24.69 3.20
N PRO A 76 42.85 -25.34 4.35
CA PRO A 76 43.04 -26.80 4.39
C PRO A 76 42.46 -27.54 5.63
N ALA A 77 42.29 -28.86 5.50
CA ALA A 77 41.87 -29.83 6.53
C ALA A 77 43.13 -30.46 7.22
N PRO A 78 43.08 -31.35 8.26
CA PRO A 78 42.06 -32.40 8.54
C PRO A 78 41.71 -32.71 10.03
N GLN A 79 40.69 -33.56 10.29
CA GLN A 79 40.71 -34.81 11.11
C GLN A 79 39.30 -35.50 11.17
N PRO A 80 39.17 -36.83 11.40
CA PRO A 80 37.90 -37.62 11.38
C PRO A 80 37.61 -38.38 12.72
N PRO A 81 36.76 -39.44 12.79
CA PRO A 81 35.33 -39.62 12.45
C PRO A 81 34.48 -40.08 13.69
N VAL A 82 33.22 -40.53 13.46
CA VAL A 82 32.26 -41.39 14.25
C VAL A 82 30.85 -40.75 14.50
N PRO A 83 29.76 -41.53 14.77
CA PRO A 83 28.90 -42.09 13.71
C PRO A 83 27.39 -41.76 13.82
N ARG A 84 26.64 -41.99 12.73
CA ARG A 84 25.15 -41.89 12.66
C ARG A 84 24.50 -43.21 13.15
N PRO A 85 23.41 -43.19 13.95
CA PRO A 85 22.02 -43.36 13.47
C PRO A 85 20.96 -42.52 14.26
N GLU A 86 19.65 -42.54 13.99
CA GLU A 86 18.89 -42.35 12.73
C GLU A 86 17.37 -42.15 13.00
N HIS A 87 16.63 -41.57 12.02
CA HIS A 87 15.17 -41.28 12.02
C HIS A 87 14.69 -40.18 13.02
N CYS A 88 13.66 -39.34 12.74
CA CYS A 88 12.79 -39.21 11.57
C CYS A 88 12.22 -37.78 11.36
N GLU A 89 11.70 -37.53 10.15
CA GLU A 89 10.67 -36.54 9.74
C GLU A 89 10.88 -35.01 9.94
N GLY A 90 10.69 -34.23 8.85
CA GLY A 90 10.72 -32.77 8.93
C GLY A 90 10.73 -31.93 7.63
N ALA A 91 10.11 -32.39 6.53
CA ALA A 91 9.72 -31.61 5.34
C ALA A 91 10.76 -30.69 4.62
N ALA A 92 11.32 -31.18 3.49
CA ALA A 92 11.70 -30.33 2.36
C ALA A 92 11.74 -31.10 1.02
N ALA A 93 11.37 -30.42 -0.07
CA ALA A 93 11.55 -30.80 -1.48
C ALA A 93 10.90 -32.11 -2.01
N GLY A 94 9.68 -31.96 -2.54
CA GLY A 94 9.07 -32.88 -3.51
C GLY A 94 8.43 -32.09 -4.66
N LEU A 95 9.02 -32.14 -5.85
CA LEU A 95 8.57 -31.36 -7.02
C LEU A 95 7.38 -32.06 -7.70
N GLN A 96 6.20 -31.42 -7.72
CA GLN A 96 5.20 -31.74 -8.75
C GLN A 96 4.22 -30.58 -8.99
N ALA A 97 4.66 -29.62 -9.81
CA ALA A 97 3.75 -28.70 -10.48
C ALA A 97 2.96 -29.48 -11.54
N ALA A 98 1.77 -29.96 -11.18
CA ALA A 98 0.80 -30.43 -12.17
C ALA A 98 0.34 -29.22 -13.00
N GLN A 99 0.86 -29.12 -14.23
CA GLN A 99 0.43 -28.11 -15.19
C GLN A 99 -1.04 -28.39 -15.58
N GLY A 100 -1.96 -27.69 -14.93
CA GLY A 100 -3.32 -27.54 -15.45
C GLY A 100 -3.28 -26.80 -16.79
N PRO A 101 -4.23 -27.06 -17.72
CA PRO A 101 -4.25 -26.38 -19.02
C PRO A 101 -4.31 -24.87 -18.82
N ALA A 102 -3.39 -24.14 -19.44
CA ALA A 102 -3.39 -22.68 -19.38
C ALA A 102 -4.71 -22.15 -19.97
N PRO A 103 -5.49 -21.32 -19.25
CA PRO A 103 -6.54 -20.54 -19.88
C PRO A 103 -5.91 -19.58 -20.90
N PRO A 104 -6.64 -19.19 -21.96
CA PRO A 104 -6.11 -18.29 -22.98
C PRO A 104 -5.70 -16.97 -22.33
N ALA A 105 -4.47 -16.54 -22.57
CA ALA A 105 -3.93 -15.33 -22.00
C ALA A 105 -4.76 -14.11 -22.44
N GLY A 106 -5.56 -13.58 -21.52
CA GLY A 106 -6.03 -12.21 -21.60
C GLY A 106 -4.85 -11.25 -21.54
N PRO A 107 -5.04 -9.96 -21.89
CA PRO A 107 -4.01 -8.97 -21.63
C PRO A 107 -3.73 -8.95 -20.11
N PRO A 108 -2.47 -9.02 -19.65
CA PRO A 108 -2.14 -9.22 -18.23
C PRO A 108 -2.71 -8.13 -17.30
N ASN A 109 -3.04 -6.96 -17.86
CA ASN A 109 -3.71 -5.88 -17.15
C ASN A 109 -5.18 -6.19 -16.80
N ALA A 110 -5.89 -6.98 -17.61
CA ALA A 110 -7.29 -7.34 -17.34
C ALA A 110 -7.42 -8.25 -16.10
N ASP A 111 -6.53 -9.23 -15.95
CA ASP A 111 -6.52 -10.14 -14.80
C ASP A 111 -6.15 -9.40 -13.50
N VAL A 112 -5.23 -8.44 -13.55
CA VAL A 112 -4.88 -7.59 -12.40
C VAL A 112 -6.05 -6.68 -12.01
N MET A 113 -6.69 -6.02 -12.98
CA MET A 113 -7.86 -5.16 -12.74
C MET A 113 -9.05 -5.96 -12.17
N ALA A 114 -9.30 -7.17 -12.69
CA ALA A 114 -10.33 -8.08 -12.16
C ALA A 114 -10.02 -8.53 -10.73
N SER A 115 -8.77 -8.95 -10.47
CA SER A 115 -8.32 -9.38 -9.13
C SER A 115 -8.41 -8.26 -8.10
N THR A 116 -8.06 -7.03 -8.49
CA THR A 116 -8.15 -5.84 -7.63
C THR A 116 -9.60 -5.49 -7.32
N ARG A 117 -10.48 -5.55 -8.34
CA ARG A 117 -11.92 -5.33 -8.18
C ARG A 117 -12.54 -6.34 -7.21
N GLU A 118 -12.20 -7.62 -7.32
CA GLU A 118 -12.69 -8.68 -6.43
C GLU A 118 -12.23 -8.44 -4.98
N ALA A 119 -10.94 -8.13 -4.77
CA ALA A 119 -10.39 -7.83 -3.46
C ALA A 119 -11.09 -6.62 -2.78
N LEU A 120 -11.39 -5.57 -3.54
CA LEU A 120 -12.12 -4.39 -3.06
C LEU A 120 -13.58 -4.73 -2.70
N LEU A 121 -14.28 -5.50 -3.53
CA LEU A 121 -15.65 -5.96 -3.23
C LEU A 121 -15.68 -6.82 -1.96
N GLN A 122 -14.72 -7.72 -1.79
CA GLN A 122 -14.62 -8.57 -0.59
C GLN A 122 -14.31 -7.74 0.68
N LYS A 123 -13.47 -6.70 0.59
CA LYS A 123 -13.24 -5.77 1.72
C LYS A 123 -14.46 -4.90 2.04
N LEU A 124 -15.19 -4.42 1.03
CA LEU A 124 -16.44 -3.68 1.22
C LEU A 124 -17.51 -4.54 1.88
N ALA A 125 -17.67 -5.79 1.46
CA ALA A 125 -18.59 -6.76 2.07
C ALA A 125 -18.24 -7.05 3.54
N TRP A 126 -16.96 -7.31 3.84
CA TRP A 126 -16.49 -7.50 5.22
C TRP A 126 -16.75 -6.26 6.09
N ALA A 127 -16.36 -5.07 5.61
CA ALA A 127 -16.51 -3.83 6.38
C ALA A 127 -17.99 -3.50 6.65
N SER A 128 -18.88 -3.83 5.71
CA SER A 128 -20.33 -3.64 5.86
C SER A 128 -20.93 -4.59 6.91
N ALA A 129 -20.44 -5.83 6.98
CA ALA A 129 -20.85 -6.79 8.02
C ALA A 129 -20.32 -6.39 9.40
N GLU A 130 -19.04 -6.04 9.50
CA GLU A 130 -18.37 -5.63 10.74
C GLU A 130 -18.97 -4.33 11.31
N LEU A 131 -19.43 -3.42 10.44
CA LEU A 131 -20.13 -2.20 10.86
C LEU A 131 -21.46 -2.50 11.56
N GLY A 132 -22.14 -3.59 11.17
CA GLY A 132 -23.38 -4.05 11.81
C GLY A 132 -23.17 -4.71 13.18
N SER A 133 -21.99 -5.27 13.44
CA SER A 133 -21.59 -5.82 14.75
C SER A 133 -20.89 -4.79 15.65
N SER A 134 -20.39 -3.69 15.11
CA SER A 134 -19.63 -2.68 15.85
C SER A 134 -20.48 -1.87 16.83
N THR A 135 -20.08 -1.89 18.11
CA THR A 135 -20.63 -1.04 19.18
C THR A 135 -19.74 0.16 19.52
N SER A 136 -18.57 0.30 18.87
CA SER A 136 -17.65 1.42 19.06
C SER A 136 -17.86 2.47 17.97
N LEU A 137 -18.15 3.71 18.37
CA LEU A 137 -18.29 4.84 17.45
C LEU A 137 -17.04 5.05 16.60
N GLU A 138 -15.85 4.93 17.19
CA GLU A 138 -14.59 5.12 16.49
C GLU A 138 -14.37 4.01 15.45
N ALA A 139 -14.61 2.74 15.81
CA ALA A 139 -14.53 1.63 14.84
C ALA A 139 -15.54 1.81 13.70
N SER A 140 -16.76 2.25 14.00
CA SER A 140 -17.78 2.54 12.99
C SER A 140 -17.38 3.68 12.05
N ILE A 141 -16.68 4.72 12.54
CA ILE A 141 -16.11 5.78 11.69
C ILE A 141 -15.03 5.21 10.76
N GLN A 142 -14.12 4.39 11.27
CA GLN A 142 -13.05 3.77 10.45
C GLN A 142 -13.63 2.84 9.38
N LEU A 143 -14.64 2.03 9.71
CA LEU A 143 -15.32 1.14 8.77
C LEU A 143 -16.07 1.92 7.68
N CYS A 144 -16.77 3.00 8.03
CA CYS A 144 -17.38 3.92 7.06
C CYS A 144 -16.34 4.58 6.14
N GLY A 145 -15.17 4.93 6.66
CA GLY A 145 -14.03 5.43 5.86
C GLY A 145 -13.51 4.39 4.86
N LEU A 146 -13.34 3.14 5.31
CA LEU A 146 -12.93 2.02 4.45
C LEU A 146 -13.95 1.74 3.34
N ILE A 147 -15.25 1.71 3.66
CA ILE A 147 -16.32 1.51 2.67
C ILE A 147 -16.29 2.59 1.59
N ARG A 148 -16.10 3.86 1.99
CA ARG A 148 -15.95 5.00 1.07
C ARG A 148 -14.74 4.81 0.15
N ALA A 149 -13.56 4.55 0.71
CA ALA A 149 -12.33 4.35 -0.05
C ALA A 149 -12.44 3.17 -1.05
N CYS A 150 -13.10 2.07 -0.66
CA CYS A 150 -13.38 0.96 -1.58
C CYS A 150 -14.33 1.37 -2.72
N ALA A 151 -15.37 2.17 -2.44
CA ALA A 151 -16.31 2.65 -3.45
C ALA A 151 -15.69 3.65 -4.43
N GLU A 152 -14.77 4.50 -3.96
CA GLU A 152 -13.99 5.44 -4.79
C GLU A 152 -12.98 4.68 -5.67
N ALA A 153 -12.22 3.73 -5.10
CA ALA A 153 -11.31 2.89 -5.85
C ALA A 153 -12.02 2.07 -6.95
N LEU A 154 -13.22 1.54 -6.68
CA LEU A 154 -14.03 0.84 -7.68
C LEU A 154 -14.47 1.76 -8.84
N GLN A 155 -14.81 3.03 -8.56
CA GLN A 155 -15.13 4.01 -9.61
C GLN A 155 -13.91 4.33 -10.47
N SER A 156 -12.73 4.51 -9.87
CA SER A 156 -11.47 4.72 -10.61
C SER A 156 -11.14 3.52 -11.51
N LEU A 157 -11.36 2.28 -11.03
CA LEU A 157 -11.19 1.07 -11.86
C LEU A 157 -12.18 1.03 -13.04
N GLN A 158 -13.41 1.54 -12.88
CA GLN A 158 -14.39 1.65 -13.97
C GLN A 158 -14.03 2.73 -14.98
N GLN A 159 -13.47 3.86 -14.55
CA GLN A 159 -13.00 4.93 -15.43
C GLN A 159 -11.85 4.46 -16.34
N LEU A 160 -10.97 3.57 -15.85
CA LEU A 160 -9.89 2.96 -16.61
C LEU A 160 -10.34 1.88 -17.62
N GLN A 161 -11.65 1.57 -17.71
CA GLN A 161 -12.21 0.61 -18.66
C GLN A 161 -12.91 1.25 -19.88
N HIS A 162 -12.92 2.59 -19.97
CA HIS A 162 -13.40 3.37 -21.13
C HIS A 162 -12.24 4.09 -21.82
#